data_AF-A0A8T6VE72-F1
#
_entry.id   AF-A0A8T6VE72-F1
#
_cell.length_a   1.000
_cell.length_b   1.000
_cell.length_c   1.000
_cell.angle_alpha   90.00
_cell.angle_beta   90.00
_cell.angle_gamma   90.00
#
_symmetry.space_group_name_H-M   'P 1'
#
loop_
_entity.id
_entity.type
_entity.pdbx_description
1 polymer ?
#
loop_
_entity_poly.entity_id
_entity_poly.type
_entity_poly.pdbx_seq_one_letter_code
_entity_poly.pdbx_strand_id
1 'polypeptide(L)'
;MHYPRTTGQQRKRLFELWEETGNISEACRKAHVGRGTFYYWKPRFDKEGYEGLAEFENHAPDEPSRIAPEVEQAVIEMKQAHPDWGKKRIVQELAKSNNWVPVVS
;
A
#
# COMPACT_ATOMS: atom_id res chain seq x y z
N MET A 1 -2.31 -21.33 14.23
CA MET A 1 -2.46 -20.04 14.94
C MET A 1 -2.00 -18.94 13.99
N HIS A 2 -2.94 -18.26 13.34
CA HIS A 2 -2.64 -17.13 12.46
C HIS A 2 -2.66 -15.87 13.32
N TYR A 3 -1.52 -15.19 13.47
CA TYR A 3 -1.51 -13.87 14.09
C TYR A 3 -1.88 -12.85 13.00
N PRO A 4 -2.91 -12.00 13.20
CA PRO A 4 -3.16 -10.88 12.30
C PRO A 4 -1.94 -9.96 12.23
N ARG A 5 -1.86 -9.09 11.21
CA ARG A 5 -0.75 -8.13 11.10
C ARG A 5 -0.61 -7.37 12.42
N THR A 6 0.58 -7.39 13.01
CA THR A 6 0.85 -6.78 14.31
C THR A 6 0.89 -5.26 14.19
N THR A 7 0.33 -4.54 15.16
CA THR A 7 0.38 -3.07 15.15
C THR A 7 1.81 -2.58 15.43
N GLY A 8 2.11 -1.31 15.11
CA GLY A 8 3.40 -0.69 15.47
C GLY A 8 3.67 -0.73 16.97
N GLN A 9 2.64 -0.50 17.79
CA GLN A 9 2.73 -0.57 19.25
C GLN A 9 3.05 -1.99 19.76
N GLN A 10 2.45 -3.04 19.18
CA GLN A 10 2.77 -4.42 19.53
C GLN A 10 4.21 -4.79 19.17
N ARG A 11 4.69 -4.31 18.01
CA ARG A 11 6.07 -4.49 17.58
C ARG A 11 7.04 -3.77 18.51
N LYS A 12 6.77 -2.51 18.85
CA LYS A 12 7.57 -1.75 19.81
C LYS A 12 7.67 -2.47 21.16
N ARG A 13 6.54 -2.90 21.71
CA ARG A 13 6.49 -3.61 22.98
C ARG A 13 7.23 -4.95 22.95
N LEU A 14 7.22 -5.67 21.82
CA LEU A 14 8.01 -6.90 21.65
C LEU A 14 9.51 -6.63 21.81
N PHE A 15 10.03 -5.57 21.18
CA PHE A 15 11.46 -5.25 21.24
C PHE A 15 11.86 -4.68 22.61
N GLU A 16 11.03 -3.84 23.23
CA GLU A 16 11.24 -3.38 24.62
C GLU A 16 11.36 -4.57 25.58
N LEU A 17 10.41 -5.51 25.52
CA LEU A 17 10.43 -6.71 26.37
C LEU A 17 11.61 -7.64 26.07
N TRP A 18 12.07 -7.69 24.82
CA TRP A 18 13.24 -8.47 24.44
C TRP A 18 14.53 -7.85 24.97
N GLU A 19 14.68 -6.53 24.94
CA GLU A 19 15.81 -5.82 25.54
C GLU A 19 15.85 -6.01 27.07
N GLU A 20 14.69 -6.03 27.73
CA GLU A 20 14.60 -6.26 29.18
C GLU A 20 14.90 -7.71 29.59
N THR A 21 14.39 -8.69 28.85
CA THR A 21 14.46 -10.12 29.25
C THR A 21 15.62 -10.88 28.62
N GLY A 22 16.19 -10.39 27.52
CA GLY A 22 17.15 -11.12 26.69
C GLY A 22 16.59 -12.40 26.05
N ASN A 23 15.30 -12.70 26.22
CA ASN A 23 14.68 -13.96 25.79
C ASN A 23 13.55 -13.72 24.78
N ILE A 24 13.77 -14.17 23.55
CA ILE A 24 12.82 -14.02 22.44
C ILE A 24 11.48 -14.70 22.74
N SER A 25 11.50 -15.90 23.32
CA SER A 25 10.27 -16.67 23.59
C SER A 25 9.42 -16.02 24.66
N GLU A 26 10.07 -15.48 25.70
CA GLU A 26 9.38 -14.77 26.77
C GLU A 26 8.81 -13.44 26.29
N ALA A 27 9.59 -12.66 25.55
CA ALA A 27 9.14 -11.40 24.96
C ALA A 27 7.95 -11.61 24.00
N CYS A 28 8.01 -12.61 23.12
CA CYS A 28 6.91 -12.95 22.21
C CYS A 28 5.63 -13.34 22.96
N ARG A 29 5.76 -14.11 24.05
CA ARG A 29 4.63 -14.52 24.90
C ARG A 29 4.00 -13.33 25.61
N LYS A 30 4.82 -12.44 26.19
CA LYS A 30 4.35 -11.23 26.90
C LYS A 30 3.76 -10.17 25.95
N ALA A 31 4.31 -10.05 24.74
CA ALA A 31 3.80 -9.14 23.72
C ALA A 31 2.61 -9.70 22.91
N HIS A 32 2.19 -10.94 23.16
CA HIS A 32 1.13 -11.63 22.41
C HIS A 32 1.37 -11.67 20.88
N VAL A 33 2.63 -11.91 20.48
CA VAL A 33 3.03 -11.99 19.07
C VAL A 33 3.74 -13.30 18.78
N GLY A 34 3.62 -13.78 17.54
CA GLY A 34 4.34 -14.96 17.09
C GLY A 34 5.84 -14.69 16.93
N ARG A 35 6.67 -15.72 17.15
CA ARG A 35 8.13 -15.66 16.93
C ARG A 35 8.51 -15.28 15.49
N GLY A 36 7.67 -15.63 14.52
CA GLY A 36 7.88 -15.23 13.12
C GLY A 36 7.91 -13.71 12.94
N THR A 37 7.11 -12.97 13.71
CA THR A 37 7.11 -11.51 13.74
C THR A 37 8.47 -10.98 14.19
N PHE A 38 9.07 -11.54 15.25
CA PHE A 38 10.38 -11.12 15.73
C PHE A 38 11.45 -11.20 14.62
N TYR A 39 11.57 -12.35 13.97
CA TYR A 39 12.58 -12.54 12.93
C TYR A 39 12.32 -11.72 11.67
N TYR A 40 11.06 -11.47 11.33
CA TYR A 40 10.71 -10.58 10.22
C TYR A 40 11.12 -9.12 10.49
N TRP A 41 10.95 -8.65 11.73
CA TRP A 41 11.22 -7.25 12.10
C TRP A 41 12.65 -6.99 12.57
N LYS A 42 13.38 -8.02 13.04
CA LYS A 42 14.75 -7.88 13.57
C LYS A 42 15.70 -7.16 12.61
N PRO A 43 15.76 -7.47 11.30
CA PRO A 43 16.64 -6.77 10.38
C PRO A 43 16.30 -5.29 10.19
N ARG A 44 15.02 -4.90 10.33
CA ARG A 44 14.58 -3.50 10.25
C ARG A 44 14.93 -2.75 11.52
N PHE A 45 14.71 -3.38 12.68
CA PHE A 45 15.14 -2.84 13.97
C PHE A 45 16.66 -2.62 14.03
N ASP A 46 17.45 -3.52 13.46
CA ASP A 46 18.91 -3.37 13.45
C ASP A 46 19.41 -2.22 12.56
N LYS A 47 18.62 -1.81 11.56
CA LYS A 47 18.98 -0.72 10.64
C LYS A 47 18.47 0.65 11.10
N GLU A 48 17.22 0.70 11.53
CA GLU A 48 16.45 1.94 11.75
C GLU A 48 15.93 2.06 13.20
N GLY A 49 16.26 1.09 14.05
CA GLY A 49 15.80 1.06 15.44
C GLY A 49 14.28 0.98 15.55
N TYR A 50 13.73 1.75 16.49
CA TYR A 50 12.30 1.80 16.76
C TYR A 50 11.48 2.44 15.62
N GLU A 51 12.07 3.31 14.81
CA GLU A 51 11.38 3.95 13.67
C GLU A 51 11.07 2.92 12.58
N GLY A 52 12.00 1.98 12.34
CA GLY A 52 11.81 0.85 11.42
C GLY A 52 10.72 -0.15 11.85
N LEU A 53 10.10 0.03 13.03
CA LEU A 53 8.98 -0.76 13.53
C LEU A 53 7.62 -0.06 13.37
N ALA A 54 7.57 1.16 12.84
CA ALA A 54 6.33 1.96 12.77
C ALA A 54 5.34 1.40 11.74
N GLU A 55 5.77 1.18 10.51
CA GLU A 55 4.90 0.80 9.39
C GLU A 55 5.39 -0.44 8.65
N PHE A 56 4.46 -1.17 8.04
CA PHE A 56 4.82 -2.24 7.10
C PHE A 56 5.24 -1.60 5.78
N GLU A 57 6.18 -2.23 5.08
CA GLU A 57 6.37 -1.97 3.65
C GLU A 57 5.00 -2.08 2.97
N ASN A 58 4.55 -0.95 2.43
CA ASN A 58 3.38 -0.91 1.59
C ASN A 58 3.81 -1.44 0.22
N HIS A 59 3.32 -2.63 -0.15
CA HIS A 59 3.54 -3.17 -1.49
C HIS A 59 2.57 -2.58 -2.53
N ALA A 60 1.64 -1.71 -2.12
CA ALA A 60 0.87 -0.96 -3.08
C ALA A 60 1.81 0.02 -3.80
N PRO A 61 1.75 0.11 -5.13
CA PRO A 61 2.42 1.18 -5.83
C PRO A 61 1.88 2.52 -5.31
N ASP A 62 2.76 3.49 -5.06
CA ASP A 62 2.38 4.84 -4.62
C ASP A 62 1.43 5.52 -5.64
N GLU A 63 1.47 5.08 -6.90
CA GLU A 63 0.54 5.48 -7.96
C GLU A 63 -0.08 4.26 -8.64
N PRO A 64 -1.25 3.81 -8.19
CA PRO A 64 -2.01 2.80 -8.89
C PRO A 64 -2.67 3.46 -10.12
N SER A 65 -1.93 3.51 -11.24
CA SER A 65 -2.42 3.93 -12.56
C SER A 65 -2.69 5.43 -12.69
N ARG A 66 -1.64 6.24 -12.88
CA ARG A 66 -1.79 7.64 -13.30
C ARG A 66 -2.26 7.67 -14.76
N ILE A 67 -3.57 7.74 -14.98
CA ILE A 67 -4.08 8.27 -16.25
C ILE A 67 -3.59 9.72 -16.30
N ALA A 68 -3.04 10.15 -17.43
CA ALA A 68 -2.59 11.54 -17.56
C ALA A 68 -3.79 12.47 -17.25
N PRO A 69 -3.60 13.53 -16.44
CA PRO A 69 -4.71 14.39 -16.01
C PRO A 69 -5.46 15.03 -17.20
N GLU A 70 -4.75 15.25 -18.32
CA GLU A 70 -5.31 15.72 -19.58
C GLU A 70 -6.37 14.76 -20.14
N VAL A 71 -6.14 13.46 -20.00
CA VAL A 71 -7.03 12.39 -20.48
C VAL A 71 -8.26 12.29 -19.57
N GLU A 72 -8.07 12.38 -18.26
CA GLU A 72 -9.20 12.42 -17.32
C GLU A 72 -10.11 13.62 -17.59
N GLN A 73 -9.51 14.79 -17.79
CA GLN A 73 -10.24 16.02 -18.10
C GLN A 73 -11.01 15.89 -19.42
N ALA A 74 -10.38 15.35 -20.47
CA ALA A 74 -11.04 15.11 -21.75
C ALA A 74 -12.22 14.12 -21.65
N VAL A 75 -12.11 13.08 -20.81
CA VAL A 75 -13.21 12.15 -20.53
C VAL A 75 -14.37 12.87 -19.83
N ILE A 76 -14.07 13.70 -18.82
CA ILE A 76 -15.08 14.46 -18.06
C ILE A 76 -15.82 15.44 -18.97
N GLU A 77 -15.09 16.26 -19.73
CA GLU A 77 -15.67 17.23 -20.65
C GLU A 77 -16.57 16.57 -21.69
N MET A 78 -16.13 15.44 -22.25
CA MET A 78 -16.92 14.72 -23.25
C MET A 78 -18.16 14.06 -22.64
N LYS A 79 -18.10 13.61 -21.38
CA LYS A 79 -19.28 13.11 -20.65
C LYS A 79 -20.26 14.23 -20.31
N GLN A 80 -19.77 15.42 -19.99
CA GLN A 80 -20.61 16.60 -19.72
C GLN A 80 -21.27 17.12 -21.00
N ALA A 81 -20.53 17.19 -22.12
CA ALA A 81 -21.04 17.62 -23.41
C ALA A 81 -22.05 16.62 -24.00
N HIS A 82 -21.86 15.32 -23.73
CA HIS A 82 -22.73 14.26 -24.23
C HIS A 82 -23.14 13.27 -23.13
N PRO A 83 -24.15 13.63 -22.30
CA PRO A 83 -24.61 12.79 -21.18
C PRO A 83 -25.07 11.39 -21.61
N ASP A 84 -25.63 11.27 -22.81
CA ASP A 84 -26.14 10.00 -23.36
C ASP A 84 -25.02 9.04 -23.80
N TRP A 85 -23.78 9.52 -23.90
CA TRP A 85 -22.66 8.68 -24.33
C TRP A 85 -22.20 7.76 -23.21
N GLY A 86 -22.20 6.46 -23.52
CA GLY A 86 -21.58 5.44 -22.67
C GLY A 86 -20.06 5.43 -22.82
N LYS A 87 -19.36 4.79 -21.87
CA LYS A 87 -17.89 4.69 -21.84
C LYS A 87 -17.25 4.28 -23.17
N LYS A 88 -17.84 3.32 -23.89
CA LYS A 88 -17.33 2.85 -25.19
C LYS A 88 -17.35 3.94 -26.25
N ARG A 89 -18.39 4.79 -26.26
CA ARG A 89 -18.52 5.88 -27.22
C ARG A 89 -17.49 6.97 -26.92
N ILE A 90 -17.32 7.32 -25.65
CA ILE A 90 -16.31 8.30 -25.23
C ILE A 90 -14.90 7.83 -25.61
N VAL A 91 -14.56 6.55 -25.40
CA VAL A 91 -13.26 5.99 -25.83
C VAL A 91 -13.05 6.09 -27.35
N GLN A 92 -14.08 5.81 -28.15
CA GLN A 92 -14.00 5.93 -29.61
C GLN A 92 -13.78 7.38 -30.05
N GLU A 93 -14.49 8.33 -29.45
CA GLU A 93 -14.36 9.74 -29.80
C GLU A 93 -13.01 10.31 -29.33
N LEU A 94 -12.49 9.87 -28.17
CA LEU A 94 -11.12 10.21 -27.73
C LEU A 94 -10.07 9.66 -28.70
N ALA A 95 -10.22 8.41 -29.13
CA ALA A 95 -9.31 7.81 -30.10
C ALA A 95 -9.35 8.57 -31.44
N LYS A 96 -10.53 8.95 -31.93
CA LYS A 96 -10.66 9.76 -33.17
C LYS A 96 -9.95 11.10 -33.06
N SER A 97 -10.13 11.81 -31.95
CA SER A 97 -9.46 13.09 -31.69
C SER A 97 -7.95 12.94 -31.52
N ASN A 98 -7.47 11.74 -31.17
CA ASN A 98 -6.06 11.40 -30.98
C ASN A 98 -5.50 10.52 -32.12
N ASN A 99 -5.84 10.79 -33.38
CA ASN A 99 -5.29 10.09 -34.55
C ASN A 99 -5.48 8.55 -34.55
N TRP A 100 -6.60 8.08 -34.00
CA TRP A 100 -6.93 6.65 -33.79
C TRP A 100 -6.04 5.92 -32.80
N VAL A 101 -5.25 6.64 -32.00
CA VAL A 101 -4.42 6.05 -30.94
C VAL A 101 -5.27 5.93 -29.66
N PRO A 102 -5.43 4.71 -29.10
CA PRO A 102 -6.17 4.52 -27.86
C PRO A 102 -5.46 5.20 -26.70
N VAL A 103 -6.18 6.09 -26.02
CA VAL A 103 -5.65 6.91 -24.91
C VAL A 103 -5.72 6.15 -23.57
N VAL A 104 -6.55 5.11 -23.48
CA VAL A 104 -6.76 4.27 -22.29
C VAL A 104 -6.95 2.82 -22.76
N SER A 105 -6.35 1.86 -22.05
CA SER A 105 -6.45 0.41 -22.31
C SER A 105 -7.64 -0.24 -21.59
#